data_AF-A0A926TKT9-F1
#
_entry.id   AF-A0A926TKT9-F1
#
_cell.length_a   1.000
_cell.length_b   1.000
_cell.length_c   1.000
_cell.angle_alpha   90.00
_cell.angle_beta   90.00
_cell.angle_gamma   90.00
#
_symmetry.space_group_name_H-M   'P 1'
#
loop_
_entity.id
_entity.type
_entity.pdbx_description
1 polymer ?
#
loop_
_entity_poly.entity_id
_entity_poly.type
_entity_poly.pdbx_seq_one_letter_code
_entity_poly.pdbx_strand_id
1 'polypeptide(L)' 'MGRSMKPSMVAFLAVLSMTVLVWILRGIGLLTFIPGSVLWVLILLSLLTAILTIVR' A
#
# COMPACT_ATOMS: atom_id res chain seq x y z
N MET A 1 21.31 -3.10 16.58
CA MET A 1 20.04 -2.91 17.31
C MET A 1 18.88 -3.03 16.31
N GLY A 2 18.50 -4.26 15.95
CA GLY A 2 17.38 -4.48 15.04
C GLY A 2 16.09 -4.18 15.76
N ARG A 3 15.42 -3.09 15.42
CA ARG A 3 14.05 -2.85 15.91
C ARG A 3 13.19 -3.98 15.34
N SER A 4 12.72 -4.86 16.20
CA SER A 4 11.72 -5.87 15.84
C SER A 4 10.46 -5.10 15.41
N MET A 5 10.28 -4.96 14.09
CA MET A 5 9.13 -4.24 13.55
C MET A 5 7.88 -5.05 13.84
N LYS A 6 6.83 -4.40 14.38
CA LYS A 6 5.53 -5.05 14.55
C LYS A 6 5.09 -5.62 13.19
N PRO A 7 4.61 -6.87 13.12
CA PRO A 7 4.19 -7.49 11.86
C PRO A 7 3.08 -6.69 11.15
N SER A 8 2.22 -6.00 11.91
CA SER A 8 1.24 -5.05 11.37
C SER A 8 1.88 -3.88 10.61
N MET A 9 2.97 -3.34 11.13
CA MET A 9 3.71 -2.23 10.50
C MET A 9 4.40 -2.66 9.21
N VAL A 10 4.94 -3.89 9.16
CA VAL A 10 5.52 -4.45 7.93
C VAL A 10 4.44 -4.61 6.85
N ALA A 11 3.27 -5.12 7.23
CA ALA A 11 2.13 -5.26 6.32
C ALA A 11 1.65 -3.90 5.78
N PHE A 12 1.53 -2.90 6.65
CA PHE A 12 1.19 -1.53 6.22
C PHE A 12 2.21 -0.96 5.24
N LEU A 13 3.50 -1.04 5.56
CA LEU A 13 4.55 -0.53 4.66
C LEU A 13 4.56 -1.23 3.31
N ALA A 14 4.34 -2.54 3.28
CA ALA A 14 4.28 -3.30 2.04
C ALA A 14 3.10 -2.85 1.15
N VAL A 15 1.90 -2.74 1.73
CA VAL A 15 0.69 -2.33 1.00
C VAL A 15 0.80 -0.88 0.52
N LEU A 16 1.33 0.02 1.36
CA LEU A 16 1.56 1.42 1.00
C LEU A 16 2.56 1.53 -0.15
N SER A 17 3.70 0.84 -0.06
CA SER A 17 4.73 0.86 -1.09
C SER A 17 4.22 0.32 -2.42
N MET A 18 3.43 -0.76 -2.38
CA MET A 18 2.78 -1.33 -3.56
C MET A 18 1.78 -0.35 -4.18
N THR A 19 0.99 0.34 -3.35
CA THR A 19 0.03 1.35 -3.82
C THR A 19 0.73 2.50 -4.54
N VAL A 20 1.81 3.02 -3.95
CA VAL A 20 2.64 4.08 -4.55
C VAL A 20 3.29 3.60 -5.84
N LEU A 21 3.83 2.38 -5.85
CA LEU A 21 4.47 1.81 -7.04
C LEU A 21 3.48 1.70 -8.21
N VAL A 22 2.29 1.14 -7.96
CA VAL A 22 1.25 1.01 -8.99
C VAL A 22 0.78 2.38 -9.47
N TRP A 23 0.65 3.36 -8.55
CA TRP A 23 0.27 4.73 -8.90
C TRP A 23 1.29 5.39 -9.82
N ILE A 24 2.58 5.32 -9.48
CA ILE A 24 3.67 5.88 -10.29
C ILE A 24 3.73 5.19 -11.66
N LEU A 25 3.80 3.84 -11.68
CA LEU A 25 3.91 3.07 -12.92
C LEU A 25 2.70 3.30 -13.85
N ARG A 26 1.51 3.56 -13.29
CA ARG A 26 0.34 3.94 -14.08
C ARG A 26 0.44 5.38 -14.59
N GLY A 27 0.93 6.32 -13.76
CA GLY A 27 1.12 7.73 -14.14
C GLY A 27 2.11 7.93 -15.29
N ILE A 28 3.10 7.04 -15.42
CA ILE A 28 4.09 7.06 -16.52
C ILE A 28 3.69 6.20 -17.73
N GLY A 29 2.52 5.57 -17.73
CA GLY A 29 2.03 4.81 -18.88
C GLY A 29 2.19 3.29 -18.80
N LEU A 30 3.08 2.75 -17.95
CA LEU A 30 3.44 1.33 -17.92
C LEU A 30 2.31 0.41 -17.42
N LEU A 31 1.49 0.87 -16.47
CA LEU A 31 0.34 0.12 -15.93
C LEU A 31 -1.01 0.74 -16.31
N THR A 32 -1.10 1.43 -17.47
CA THR A 32 -2.33 2.10 -17.91
C THR A 32 -3.50 1.15 -18.19
N PHE A 33 -3.21 -0.11 -18.53
CA PHE A 33 -4.21 -1.16 -18.68
C PHE A 33 -4.93 -1.50 -17.36
N ILE A 34 -4.35 -1.12 -16.21
CA ILE A 34 -4.99 -1.31 -14.90
C ILE A 34 -6.10 -0.24 -14.74
N PRO A 35 -7.36 -0.66 -14.55
CA PRO A 35 -8.46 0.28 -14.34
C PRO A 35 -8.27 1.02 -13.02
N GLY A 36 -8.71 2.28 -12.99
CA GLY A 36 -8.55 3.15 -11.82
C GLY A 36 -9.17 2.58 -10.54
N SER A 37 -10.17 1.71 -10.64
CA SER A 37 -10.79 0.99 -9.53
C SER A 37 -9.80 0.18 -8.71
N VAL A 38 -8.78 -0.41 -9.33
CA VAL A 38 -7.76 -1.20 -8.62
C VAL A 38 -6.92 -0.33 -7.69
N LEU A 39 -6.59 0.89 -8.11
CA LEU A 39 -5.90 1.86 -7.26
C LEU A 39 -6.73 2.25 -6.05
N TRP A 40 -8.04 2.43 -6.22
CA TRP A 40 -8.94 2.71 -5.09
C TRP A 40 -8.98 1.58 -4.07
N VAL A 41 -8.98 0.32 -4.53
CA VAL A 41 -8.89 -0.84 -3.64
C VAL A 41 -7.56 -0.88 -2.88
N LEU A 42 -6.44 -0.62 -3.56
CA LEU A 42 -5.10 -0.56 -2.94
C LEU A 42 -4.99 0.55 -1.88
N ILE A 43 -5.56 1.73 -2.18
CA ILE A 43 -5.64 2.84 -1.23
C ILE A 43 -6.48 2.45 -0.02
N LEU A 44 -7.63 1.80 -0.23
CA LEU A 44 -8.48 1.33 0.87
C LEU A 44 -7.75 0.28 1.73
N LEU A 45 -7.00 -0.61 1.11
CA LEU A 45 -6.16 -1.60 1.81
C LEU A 45 -5.05 -0.94 2.62
N SER A 46 -4.42 0.11 2.09
CA SER A 46 -3.44 0.93 2.81
C SER A 46 -4.06 1.60 4.02
N LEU A 47 -5.28 2.14 3.90
CA LEU A 47 -6.01 2.74 5.02
C LEU A 47 -6.36 1.71 6.09
N LEU A 48 -6.88 0.55 5.70
CA LEU A 48 -7.20 -0.53 6.64
C LEU A 48 -5.96 -1.01 7.42
N THR A 49 -4.84 -1.23 6.72
CA THR A 49 -3.60 -1.65 7.37
C THR A 49 -2.99 -0.57 8.25
N ALA A 50 -3.15 0.72 7.91
CA ALA A 50 -2.78 1.83 8.78
C ALA A 50 -3.59 1.81 10.09
N ILE A 51 -4.91 1.69 9.99
CA ILE A 51 -5.81 1.63 11.15
C ILE A 51 -5.47 0.43 12.02
N LEU A 52 -5.26 -0.75 11.43
CA LEU A 52 -4.88 -1.96 12.17
C LEU A 52 -3.55 -1.83 12.90
N THR A 53 -2.61 -1.06 12.35
CA THR A 53 -1.31 -0.77 12.99
C THR A 53 -1.46 0.19 14.17
N ILE A 54 -2.43 1.10 14.11
CA ILE A 54 -2.72 2.05 15.20
C ILE A 54 -3.49 1.35 16.33
N VAL A 55 -4.46 0.50 15.98
CA VAL A 55 -5.33 -0.20 16.93
C VAL A 55 -4.62 -1.35 17.67
N ARG A 56 -3.49 -1.87 17.16
CA ARG A 56 -2.72 -2.97 17.76
C ARG A 56 -1.30 -2.58 18.17
#